data_AF-A0A3C0VJ96-F1
#
_entry.id   AF-A0A3C0VJ96-F1
#
_cell.length_a   1.000
_cell.length_b   1.000
_cell.length_c   1.000
_cell.angle_alpha   90.00
_cell.angle_beta   90.00
_cell.angle_gamma   90.00
#
_symmetry.space_group_name_H-M   'P 1'
#
loop_
_entity.id
_entity.type
_entity.pdbx_description
1 polymer ?
#
loop_
_entity_poly.entity_id
_entity_poly.type
_entity_poly.pdbx_seq_one_letter_code
_entity_poly.pdbx_strand_id
1 'polypeptide(L)'
;MDDKNDLLAGILSAGAEAFAGDAAQALLEAMPAGGAGFAPAPFDGWRTVLAGRLQELAAAVASARPALFAAQVAWARELLAARGVSPEEFKTALACVRHVLKERLPERVRDDADSYLTAALENFDGRPEPAAPSLSSDRAADRLAAQYLLAVLEGNPHAARERMLACARQGWSVRDLFVDVLAPAAEEIGRMWHCGEITVSEEHLATATTRILLAQLAAQATPAPANGKTVLLTTVVGNQHDLGAQMLAHLFELDGWRSLWLGPDIPPEDLAAAVEFFESDLLALSVALTLHLPSVRATSAMVRRGTRGGDVVILAGGSAIGGDKELAAQLGADGSAENAIDALALANRLCAGKKRREAPDASCGGP
;
A
#
# COMPACT_ATOMS: atom_id res chain seq x y z
N MET A 1 14.46 -9.28 -18.36
CA MET A 1 14.11 -7.99 -17.72
C MET A 1 14.57 -6.91 -18.67
N ASP A 2 13.70 -5.96 -19.02
CA ASP A 2 13.99 -5.01 -20.10
C ASP A 2 14.73 -3.79 -19.54
N ASP A 3 16.05 -3.71 -19.82
CA ASP A 3 16.95 -2.59 -19.51
C ASP A 3 16.33 -1.22 -19.88
N LYS A 4 15.44 -1.23 -20.88
CA LYS A 4 14.69 -0.06 -21.34
C LYS A 4 13.66 0.46 -20.31
N ASN A 5 12.94 -0.44 -19.63
CA ASN A 5 11.91 -0.08 -18.65
C ASN A 5 12.54 0.46 -17.37
N ASP A 6 13.63 -0.14 -16.90
CA ASP A 6 14.34 0.35 -15.72
C ASP A 6 14.95 1.74 -15.98
N LEU A 7 15.52 1.96 -17.18
CA LEU A 7 16.02 3.27 -17.59
C LEU A 7 14.89 4.31 -17.62
N LEU A 8 13.77 4.00 -18.27
CA LEU A 8 12.65 4.94 -18.37
C LEU A 8 12.05 5.25 -16.99
N ALA A 9 11.77 4.23 -16.19
CA ALA A 9 11.26 4.41 -14.83
C ALA A 9 12.20 5.24 -13.97
N GLY A 10 13.52 5.01 -14.08
CA GLY A 10 14.54 5.80 -13.38
C GLY A 10 14.52 7.27 -13.79
N ILE A 11 14.47 7.57 -15.10
CA ILE A 11 14.39 8.95 -15.61
C ILE A 11 13.11 9.64 -15.13
N LEU A 12 11.95 8.96 -15.23
CA LEU A 12 10.66 9.50 -14.83
C LEU A 12 10.62 9.82 -13.33
N SER A 13 11.08 8.89 -12.49
CA SER A 13 11.06 9.07 -11.04
C SER A 13 12.03 10.16 -10.57
N ALA A 14 13.25 10.19 -11.10
CA ALA A 14 14.23 11.24 -10.76
C ALA A 14 13.86 12.62 -11.32
N GLY A 15 13.20 12.67 -12.48
CA GLY A 15 12.82 13.90 -13.17
C GLY A 15 11.41 14.41 -12.85
N ALA A 16 10.64 13.73 -12.00
CA ALA A 16 9.21 13.95 -11.83
C ALA A 16 8.85 15.41 -11.52
N GLU A 17 9.54 16.04 -10.56
CA GLU A 17 9.30 17.45 -10.18
C GLU A 17 9.59 18.42 -11.32
N ALA A 18 10.67 18.19 -12.07
CA ALA A 18 11.06 19.05 -13.18
C ALA A 18 10.06 18.95 -14.35
N PHE A 19 9.73 17.73 -14.76
CA PHE A 19 8.74 17.51 -15.82
C PHE A 19 7.35 18.02 -15.42
N ALA A 20 6.98 17.86 -14.13
CA ALA A 20 5.72 18.38 -13.61
C ALA A 20 5.67 19.91 -13.63
N GLY A 21 6.77 20.59 -13.27
CA GLY A 21 6.89 22.04 -13.36
C GLY A 21 6.71 22.55 -14.79
N ASP A 22 7.44 21.96 -15.73
CA ASP A 22 7.36 22.30 -17.17
C ASP A 22 5.92 22.08 -17.70
N ALA A 23 5.29 20.95 -17.33
CA ALA A 23 3.94 20.63 -17.77
C ALA A 23 2.87 21.53 -17.11
N ALA A 24 3.02 21.87 -15.84
CA ALA A 24 2.12 22.80 -15.14
C ALA A 24 2.22 24.22 -15.73
N GLN A 25 3.43 24.66 -16.10
CA GLN A 25 3.61 25.92 -16.81
C GLN A 25 2.90 25.88 -18.18
N ALA A 26 3.18 24.86 -18.99
CA ALA A 26 2.54 24.70 -20.31
C ALA A 26 1.01 24.67 -20.22
N LEU A 27 0.45 24.04 -19.18
CA LEU A 27 -0.98 24.02 -18.93
C LEU A 27 -1.54 25.42 -18.65
N LEU A 28 -0.92 26.19 -17.76
CA LEU A 28 -1.40 27.52 -17.41
C LEU A 28 -1.20 28.54 -18.54
N GLU A 29 -0.22 28.31 -19.43
CA GLU A 29 -0.09 29.06 -20.67
C GLU A 29 -1.21 28.74 -21.67
N ALA A 30 -1.55 27.46 -21.83
CA ALA A 30 -2.62 27.00 -22.72
C ALA A 30 -4.02 27.33 -22.18
N MET A 31 -4.17 27.33 -20.85
CA MET A 31 -5.44 27.50 -20.14
C MET A 31 -5.23 28.31 -18.86
N PRO A 32 -5.18 29.66 -18.96
CA PRO A 32 -4.90 30.54 -17.82
C PRO A 32 -5.90 30.42 -16.65
N ALA A 33 -7.13 29.99 -16.91
CA ALA A 33 -8.15 29.74 -15.89
C ALA A 33 -8.06 28.33 -15.26
N GLY A 34 -7.23 27.45 -15.81
CA GLY A 34 -7.25 26.00 -15.60
C GLY A 34 -6.78 25.50 -14.24
N GLY A 35 -6.67 26.36 -13.23
CA GLY A 35 -6.25 25.98 -11.88
C GLY A 35 -7.06 26.66 -10.79
N ALA A 36 -8.32 27.05 -11.08
CA ALA A 36 -9.23 27.62 -10.10
C ALA A 36 -9.43 26.72 -8.87
N GLY A 37 -9.49 25.39 -9.06
CA GLY A 37 -9.57 24.39 -7.99
C GLY A 37 -8.32 24.30 -7.09
N PHE A 38 -7.24 24.98 -7.45
CA PHE A 38 -5.98 25.04 -6.69
C PHE A 38 -5.64 26.45 -6.19
N ALA A 39 -6.62 27.37 -6.19
CA ALA A 39 -6.41 28.70 -5.62
C ALA A 39 -5.94 28.63 -4.14
N PRO A 40 -5.04 29.52 -3.70
CA PRO A 40 -4.50 30.67 -4.44
C PRO A 40 -3.25 30.36 -5.29
N ALA A 41 -2.77 29.10 -5.33
CA ALA A 41 -1.53 28.73 -6.00
C ALA A 41 -1.73 27.66 -7.11
N PRO A 42 -2.33 28.04 -8.26
CA PRO A 42 -2.59 27.13 -9.38
C PRO A 42 -1.38 26.33 -9.85
N PHE A 43 -0.22 26.99 -9.98
CA PHE A 43 1.01 26.36 -10.47
C PHE A 43 1.49 25.26 -9.52
N ASP A 44 1.56 25.54 -8.21
CA ASP A 44 2.02 24.55 -7.23
C ASP A 44 1.03 23.39 -7.08
N GLY A 45 -0.28 23.66 -7.18
CA GLY A 45 -1.30 22.62 -7.19
C GLY A 45 -1.12 21.66 -8.36
N TRP A 46 -0.99 22.19 -9.58
CA TRP A 46 -0.74 21.37 -10.76
C TRP A 46 0.60 20.65 -10.73
N ARG A 47 1.68 21.33 -10.34
CA ARG A 47 3.00 20.71 -10.20
C ARG A 47 2.95 19.51 -9.25
N THR A 48 2.29 19.66 -8.10
CA THR A 48 2.12 18.57 -7.12
C THR A 48 1.34 17.40 -7.72
N VAL A 49 0.20 17.66 -8.37
CA VAL A 49 -0.63 16.62 -8.99
C VAL A 49 0.13 15.87 -10.08
N LEU A 50 0.80 16.61 -10.98
CA LEU A 50 1.51 16.04 -12.12
C LEU A 50 2.79 15.30 -11.70
N ALA A 51 3.49 15.76 -10.65
CA ALA A 51 4.62 15.03 -10.07
C ALA A 51 4.16 13.65 -9.56
N GLY A 52 3.01 13.59 -8.89
CA GLY A 52 2.38 12.32 -8.50
C GLY A 52 2.07 11.42 -9.71
N ARG A 53 1.53 11.98 -10.79
CA ARG A 53 1.27 11.22 -12.03
C ARG A 53 2.54 10.62 -12.63
N LEU A 54 3.63 11.39 -12.62
CA LEU A 54 4.91 10.94 -13.16
C LEU A 54 5.55 9.83 -12.31
N GLN A 55 5.41 9.88 -10.98
CA GLN A 55 5.86 8.78 -10.12
C GLN A 55 5.05 7.50 -10.36
N GLU A 56 3.74 7.61 -10.55
CA GLU A 56 2.91 6.44 -10.84
C GLU A 56 3.14 5.89 -12.24
N LEU A 57 3.40 6.75 -13.22
CA LEU A 57 3.87 6.34 -14.54
C LEU A 57 5.19 5.58 -14.42
N ALA A 58 6.15 6.09 -13.65
CA ALA A 58 7.43 5.42 -13.41
C ALA A 58 7.23 4.02 -12.81
N ALA A 59 6.34 3.87 -11.83
CA ALA A 59 6.03 2.58 -11.23
C ALA A 59 5.32 1.61 -12.19
N ALA A 60 4.40 2.11 -13.01
CA ALA A 60 3.73 1.31 -14.04
C ALA A 60 4.70 0.84 -15.14
N VAL A 61 5.69 1.68 -15.49
CA VAL A 61 6.78 1.31 -16.42
C VAL A 61 7.69 0.27 -15.78
N ALA A 62 8.12 0.47 -14.53
CA ALA A 62 8.99 -0.46 -13.80
C ALA A 62 8.38 -1.86 -13.62
N SER A 63 7.05 -1.94 -13.62
CA SER A 63 6.28 -3.19 -13.52
C SER A 63 5.74 -3.70 -14.87
N ALA A 64 6.03 -3.00 -15.98
CA ALA A 64 5.55 -3.32 -17.32
C ALA A 64 4.02 -3.45 -17.44
N ARG A 65 3.26 -2.62 -16.70
CA ARG A 65 1.77 -2.69 -16.64
C ARG A 65 1.12 -1.35 -17.00
N PRO A 66 0.81 -1.10 -18.29
CA PRO A 66 0.11 0.12 -18.71
C PRO A 66 -1.27 0.31 -18.07
N ALA A 67 -1.99 -0.79 -17.82
CA ALA A 67 -3.30 -0.76 -17.18
C ALA A 67 -3.27 -0.14 -15.77
N LEU A 68 -2.17 -0.29 -15.02
CA LEU A 68 -2.02 0.33 -13.69
C LEU A 68 -2.06 1.86 -13.81
N PHE A 69 -1.38 2.43 -14.79
CA PHE A 69 -1.36 3.88 -14.97
C PHE A 69 -2.71 4.41 -15.47
N ALA A 70 -3.36 3.71 -16.40
CA ALA A 70 -4.67 4.09 -16.90
C ALA A 70 -5.74 4.11 -15.79
N ALA A 71 -5.75 3.10 -14.91
CA ALA A 71 -6.64 3.05 -13.76
C ALA A 71 -6.40 4.23 -12.80
N GLN A 72 -5.15 4.57 -12.52
CA GLN A 72 -4.80 5.71 -11.68
C GLN A 72 -5.22 7.06 -12.29
N VAL A 73 -5.14 7.21 -13.61
CA VAL A 73 -5.62 8.41 -14.32
C VAL A 73 -7.14 8.53 -14.22
N ALA A 74 -7.88 7.44 -14.50
CA ALA A 74 -9.33 7.44 -14.39
C ALA A 74 -9.80 7.79 -12.97
N TRP A 75 -9.08 7.31 -11.96
CA TRP A 75 -9.34 7.68 -10.57
C TRP A 75 -9.01 9.15 -10.27
N ALA A 76 -7.82 9.62 -10.64
CA ALA A 76 -7.39 10.99 -10.37
C ALA A 76 -8.36 12.01 -10.97
N ARG A 77 -9.01 11.69 -12.10
CA ARG A 77 -10.09 12.48 -12.69
C ARG A 77 -11.26 12.71 -11.73
N GLU A 78 -11.75 11.66 -11.08
CA GLU A 78 -12.87 11.75 -10.11
C GLU A 78 -12.46 12.59 -8.89
N LEU A 79 -11.26 12.33 -8.34
CA LEU A 79 -10.74 13.06 -7.18
C LEU A 79 -10.60 14.56 -7.48
N LEU A 80 -10.08 14.90 -8.66
CA LEU A 80 -9.89 16.29 -9.09
C LEU A 80 -11.23 16.98 -9.35
N ALA A 81 -12.19 16.28 -9.96
CA ALA A 81 -13.55 16.78 -10.14
C ALA A 81 -14.21 17.14 -8.80
N ALA A 82 -14.05 16.30 -7.78
CA ALA A 82 -14.54 16.58 -6.42
C ALA A 82 -13.88 17.82 -5.77
N ARG A 83 -12.69 18.22 -6.24
CA ARG A 83 -11.94 19.42 -5.81
C ARG A 83 -12.18 20.64 -6.71
N GLY A 84 -13.14 20.57 -7.63
CA GLY A 84 -13.47 21.67 -8.53
C GLY A 84 -12.51 21.87 -9.71
N VAL A 85 -11.68 20.87 -10.01
CA VAL A 85 -10.86 20.83 -11.23
C VAL A 85 -11.61 20.04 -12.29
N SER A 86 -11.83 20.63 -13.46
CA SER A 86 -12.66 19.96 -14.47
C SER A 86 -11.93 18.77 -15.13
N PRO A 87 -12.64 17.73 -15.60
CA PRO A 87 -12.03 16.65 -16.35
C PRO A 87 -11.24 17.11 -17.59
N GLU A 88 -11.71 18.16 -18.27
CA GLU A 88 -11.02 18.75 -19.43
C GLU A 88 -9.71 19.44 -19.04
N GLU A 89 -9.68 20.13 -17.89
CA GLU A 89 -8.45 20.69 -17.33
C GLU A 89 -7.41 19.59 -17.09
N PHE A 90 -7.83 18.50 -16.46
CA PHE A 90 -6.93 17.39 -16.17
C PHE A 90 -6.47 16.64 -17.44
N LYS A 91 -7.36 16.42 -18.40
CA LYS A 91 -7.02 15.81 -19.69
C LYS A 91 -5.99 16.65 -20.45
N THR A 92 -6.14 17.98 -20.42
CA THR A 92 -5.18 18.93 -21.00
C THR A 92 -3.84 18.87 -20.25
N ALA A 93 -3.85 18.80 -18.92
CA ALA A 93 -2.65 18.67 -18.11
C ALA A 93 -1.84 17.41 -18.46
N LEU A 94 -2.52 16.27 -18.66
CA LEU A 94 -1.88 15.02 -19.10
C LEU A 94 -1.31 15.13 -20.52
N ALA A 95 -1.99 15.86 -21.42
CA ALA A 95 -1.46 16.15 -22.75
C ALA A 95 -0.19 17.02 -22.69
N CYS A 96 -0.13 18.00 -21.78
CA CYS A 96 1.09 18.78 -21.50
C CYS A 96 2.24 17.89 -21.00
N VAL A 97 1.97 16.97 -20.06
CA VAL A 97 2.97 15.97 -19.61
C VAL A 97 3.50 15.15 -20.78
N ARG A 98 2.60 14.64 -21.63
CA ARG A 98 2.96 13.88 -22.83
C ARG A 98 3.85 14.68 -23.77
N HIS A 99 3.57 15.96 -23.98
CA HIS A 99 4.39 16.84 -24.80
C HIS A 99 5.79 17.05 -24.19
N VAL A 100 5.87 17.42 -22.91
CA VAL A 100 7.14 17.62 -22.19
C VAL A 100 8.02 16.37 -22.26
N LEU A 101 7.44 15.19 -22.02
CA LEU A 101 8.19 13.94 -22.08
C LEU A 101 8.68 13.62 -23.50
N LYS A 102 7.93 13.95 -24.56
CA LYS A 102 8.41 13.81 -25.95
C LYS A 102 9.64 14.66 -26.24
N GLU A 103 9.71 15.87 -25.69
CA GLU A 103 10.86 16.76 -25.92
C GLU A 103 12.06 16.38 -25.05
N ARG A 104 11.81 15.97 -23.81
CA ARG A 104 12.85 15.80 -22.79
C ARG A 104 13.42 14.39 -22.71
N LEU A 105 12.66 13.36 -23.08
CA LEU A 105 13.14 11.98 -22.98
C LEU A 105 14.09 11.60 -24.12
N PRO A 106 15.10 10.75 -23.83
CA PRO A 106 15.92 10.13 -24.87
C PRO A 106 15.07 9.38 -25.90
N GLU A 107 15.43 9.47 -27.18
CA GLU A 107 14.71 8.82 -28.29
C GLU A 107 14.44 7.35 -28.03
N ARG A 108 15.42 6.64 -27.41
CA ARG A 108 15.31 5.21 -27.10
C ARG A 108 14.08 4.87 -26.25
N VAL A 109 13.66 5.70 -25.30
CA VAL A 109 12.58 5.39 -24.34
C VAL A 109 11.31 6.23 -24.53
N ARG A 110 11.34 7.13 -25.50
CA ARG A 110 10.27 8.12 -25.74
C ARG A 110 8.94 7.45 -26.12
N ASP A 111 9.00 6.49 -27.03
CA ASP A 111 7.80 5.81 -27.53
C ASP A 111 7.12 4.94 -26.47
N ASP A 112 7.90 4.35 -25.54
CA ASP A 112 7.32 3.56 -24.45
C ASP A 112 6.54 4.46 -23.51
N ALA A 113 7.09 5.61 -23.11
CA ALA A 113 6.38 6.59 -22.29
C ALA A 113 5.11 7.09 -23.00
N ASP A 114 5.19 7.33 -24.31
CA ASP A 114 4.04 7.76 -25.12
C ASP A 114 2.93 6.71 -25.16
N SER A 115 3.28 5.43 -25.23
CA SER A 115 2.31 4.33 -25.27
C SER A 115 1.47 4.26 -23.99
N TYR A 116 2.09 4.44 -22.82
CA TYR A 116 1.40 4.43 -21.52
C TYR A 116 0.44 5.63 -21.40
N LEU A 117 0.91 6.83 -21.77
CA LEU A 117 0.09 8.04 -21.72
C LEU A 117 -1.05 7.99 -22.75
N THR A 118 -0.81 7.43 -23.93
CA THR A 118 -1.84 7.24 -24.95
C THR A 118 -2.91 6.28 -24.45
N ALA A 119 -2.53 5.12 -23.90
CA ALA A 119 -3.48 4.17 -23.34
C ALA A 119 -4.31 4.76 -22.18
N ALA A 120 -3.70 5.61 -21.35
CA ALA A 120 -4.41 6.31 -20.27
C ALA A 120 -5.36 7.40 -20.80
N LEU A 121 -4.97 8.15 -21.84
CA LEU A 121 -5.82 9.18 -22.46
C LEU A 121 -6.98 8.58 -23.25
N GLU A 122 -6.78 7.45 -23.93
CA GLU A 122 -7.83 6.71 -24.64
C GLU A 122 -8.87 6.12 -23.68
N ASN A 123 -8.43 5.66 -22.50
CA ASN A 123 -9.30 5.17 -21.44
C ASN A 123 -9.66 6.25 -20.41
N PHE A 124 -9.39 7.54 -20.69
CA PHE A 124 -9.60 8.63 -19.73
C PHE A 124 -11.06 8.73 -19.30
N ASP A 125 -11.97 8.48 -20.23
CA ASP A 125 -13.42 8.51 -20.01
C ASP A 125 -13.96 7.20 -19.41
N GLY A 126 -13.11 6.19 -19.27
CA GLY A 126 -13.42 4.96 -18.55
C GLY A 126 -13.91 5.27 -17.14
N ARG A 127 -14.89 4.49 -16.67
CA ARG A 127 -15.15 4.47 -15.24
C ARG A 127 -13.93 3.81 -14.60
N PRO A 128 -13.29 4.41 -13.56
CA PRO A 128 -12.54 3.57 -12.66
C PRO A 128 -13.51 2.45 -12.27
N GLU A 129 -13.12 1.19 -12.42
CA GLU A 129 -13.98 0.08 -12.01
C GLU A 129 -14.38 0.42 -10.58
N PRO A 130 -15.68 0.71 -10.31
CA PRO A 130 -16.04 1.02 -8.95
C PRO A 130 -15.70 -0.25 -8.20
N ALA A 131 -14.75 -0.17 -7.27
CA ALA A 131 -14.60 -1.22 -6.30
C ALA A 131 -16.01 -1.36 -5.72
N ALA A 132 -16.67 -2.49 -5.98
CA ALA A 132 -17.97 -2.74 -5.40
C ALA A 132 -17.83 -2.55 -3.88
N PRO A 133 -18.89 -2.11 -3.17
CA PRO A 133 -18.86 -2.06 -1.72
C PRO A 133 -18.26 -3.38 -1.21
N SER A 134 -17.13 -3.30 -0.48
CA SER A 134 -16.42 -4.53 -0.09
C SER A 134 -17.23 -5.32 0.94
N LEU A 135 -18.19 -4.66 1.59
CA LEU A 135 -19.07 -5.23 2.59
C LEU A 135 -20.40 -5.68 1.97
N SER A 136 -20.63 -7.00 2.00
CA SER A 136 -21.95 -7.57 1.78
C SER A 136 -22.85 -7.40 3.02
N SER A 137 -24.12 -7.78 2.94
CA SER A 137 -25.00 -7.88 4.14
C SER A 137 -25.38 -9.33 4.49
N ASP A 138 -24.78 -10.29 3.79
CA ASP A 138 -25.22 -11.69 3.81
C ASP A 138 -24.68 -12.43 5.03
N ARG A 139 -23.39 -12.25 5.36
CA ARG A 139 -22.76 -12.93 6.50
C ARG A 139 -22.88 -12.12 7.79
N ALA A 140 -22.83 -12.82 8.92
CA ALA A 140 -22.83 -12.19 10.23
C ALA A 140 -21.62 -11.26 10.42
N ALA A 141 -20.45 -11.64 9.91
CA ALA A 141 -19.24 -10.85 9.94
C ALA A 141 -19.39 -9.54 9.12
N ASP A 142 -19.96 -9.63 7.91
CA ASP A 142 -20.14 -8.45 7.06
C ASP A 142 -21.10 -7.44 7.71
N ARG A 143 -22.19 -7.91 8.34
CA ARG A 143 -23.08 -7.04 9.13
C ARG A 143 -22.38 -6.41 10.32
N LEU A 144 -21.48 -7.16 10.97
CA LEU A 144 -20.71 -6.66 12.10
C LEU A 144 -19.70 -5.59 11.67
N ALA A 145 -19.07 -5.77 10.50
CA ALA A 145 -18.17 -4.80 9.88
C ALA A 145 -18.92 -3.49 9.55
N ALA A 146 -20.10 -3.60 8.92
CA ALA A 146 -20.93 -2.44 8.62
C ALA A 146 -21.36 -1.68 9.89
N GLN A 147 -21.75 -2.40 10.96
CA GLN A 147 -22.09 -1.79 12.25
C GLN A 147 -20.90 -1.11 12.92
N TYR A 148 -19.71 -1.72 12.83
CA TYR A 148 -18.47 -1.15 13.32
C TYR A 148 -18.18 0.18 12.60
N LEU A 149 -18.18 0.17 11.26
CA LEU A 149 -17.92 1.36 10.45
C LEU A 149 -18.92 2.47 10.71
N LEU A 150 -20.22 2.15 10.74
CA LEU A 150 -21.26 3.14 11.00
C LEU A 150 -21.03 3.83 12.36
N ALA A 151 -20.77 3.06 13.42
CA ALA A 151 -20.52 3.62 14.74
C ALA A 151 -19.26 4.51 14.77
N VAL A 152 -18.21 4.16 14.03
CA VAL A 152 -17.01 5.00 13.92
C VAL A 152 -17.32 6.32 13.21
N LEU A 153 -17.98 6.25 12.05
CA LEU A 153 -18.28 7.41 11.22
C LEU A 153 -19.33 8.34 11.85
N GLU A 154 -20.23 7.83 12.68
CA GLU A 154 -21.13 8.62 13.52
C GLU A 154 -20.44 9.27 14.73
N GLY A 155 -19.11 9.16 14.85
CA GLY A 155 -18.34 9.77 15.93
C GLY A 155 -18.42 9.01 17.25
N ASN A 156 -18.75 7.72 17.23
CA ASN A 156 -18.85 6.85 18.41
C ASN A 156 -17.76 5.76 18.45
N PRO A 157 -16.45 6.10 18.36
CA PRO A 157 -15.38 5.12 18.26
C PRO A 157 -15.28 4.24 19.51
N HIS A 158 -15.65 4.74 20.69
CA HIS A 158 -15.73 3.93 21.91
C HIS A 158 -16.76 2.81 21.78
N ALA A 159 -17.98 3.13 21.30
CA ALA A 159 -19.03 2.15 21.12
C ALA A 159 -18.67 1.10 20.05
N ALA A 160 -18.01 1.55 18.98
CA ALA A 160 -17.49 0.65 17.93
C ALA A 160 -16.50 -0.38 18.51
N ARG A 161 -15.52 0.08 19.31
CA ARG A 161 -14.55 -0.81 19.96
C ARG A 161 -15.20 -1.75 20.96
N GLU A 162 -16.05 -1.24 21.86
CA GLU A 162 -16.73 -2.07 22.86
C GLU A 162 -17.57 -3.17 22.24
N ARG A 163 -18.22 -2.90 21.10
CA ARG A 163 -18.96 -3.93 20.35
C ARG A 163 -18.03 -5.06 19.90
N MET A 164 -16.88 -4.75 19.30
CA MET A 164 -15.92 -5.77 18.85
C MET A 164 -15.35 -6.56 20.02
N LEU A 165 -15.01 -5.89 21.13
CA LEU A 165 -14.54 -6.55 22.34
C LEU A 165 -15.61 -7.44 22.97
N ALA A 166 -16.89 -7.04 22.92
CA ALA A 166 -17.99 -7.87 23.38
C ALA A 166 -18.15 -9.14 22.51
N CYS A 167 -17.98 -9.02 21.19
CA CYS A 167 -17.99 -10.19 20.29
C CYS A 167 -16.87 -11.18 20.64
N ALA A 168 -15.65 -10.69 20.93
CA ALA A 168 -14.54 -11.55 21.39
C ALA A 168 -14.91 -12.30 22.68
N ARG A 169 -15.49 -11.61 23.67
CA ARG A 169 -15.98 -12.23 24.91
C ARG A 169 -17.12 -13.24 24.69
N GLN A 170 -17.86 -13.12 23.60
CA GLN A 170 -18.96 -14.02 23.22
C GLN A 170 -18.51 -15.18 22.33
N GLY A 171 -17.21 -15.38 22.14
CA GLY A 171 -16.64 -16.55 21.48
C GLY A 171 -16.22 -16.34 20.03
N TRP A 172 -16.29 -15.12 19.49
CA TRP A 172 -15.61 -14.83 18.23
C TRP A 172 -14.11 -14.92 18.43
N SER A 173 -13.41 -15.63 17.54
CA SER A 173 -11.96 -15.64 17.61
C SER A 173 -11.40 -14.29 17.18
N VAL A 174 -10.28 -13.87 17.78
CA VAL A 174 -9.60 -12.62 17.42
C VAL A 174 -9.17 -12.66 15.95
N ARG A 175 -8.80 -13.84 15.45
CA ARG A 175 -8.50 -14.07 14.03
C ARG A 175 -9.69 -13.72 13.14
N ASP A 176 -10.89 -14.22 13.45
CA ASP A 176 -12.09 -13.95 12.63
C ASP A 176 -12.47 -12.47 12.70
N LEU A 177 -12.33 -11.82 13.86
CA LEU A 177 -12.55 -10.38 13.98
C LEU A 177 -11.54 -9.57 13.14
N PHE A 178 -10.28 -9.98 13.06
CA PHE A 178 -9.31 -9.30 12.20
C PHE A 178 -9.61 -9.50 10.73
N VAL A 179 -9.85 -10.73 10.31
CA VAL A 179 -9.89 -11.10 8.88
C VAL A 179 -11.27 -10.91 8.26
N ASP A 180 -12.33 -11.27 8.97
CA ASP A 180 -13.69 -11.25 8.41
C ASP A 180 -14.45 -9.96 8.74
N VAL A 181 -13.94 -9.13 9.66
CA VAL A 181 -14.62 -7.91 10.12
C VAL A 181 -13.75 -6.68 9.88
N LEU A 182 -12.58 -6.59 10.53
CA LEU A 182 -11.79 -5.35 10.51
C LEU A 182 -11.02 -5.14 9.20
N ALA A 183 -10.51 -6.18 8.56
CA ALA A 183 -9.86 -6.05 7.25
C ALA A 183 -10.85 -5.57 6.17
N PRO A 184 -12.04 -6.20 5.97
CA PRO A 184 -13.05 -5.69 5.05
C PRO A 184 -13.52 -4.27 5.39
N ALA A 185 -13.64 -3.95 6.68
CA ALA A 185 -13.98 -2.60 7.12
C ALA A 185 -12.90 -1.56 6.74
N ALA A 186 -11.62 -1.91 6.89
CA ALA A 186 -10.51 -1.06 6.49
C ALA A 186 -10.44 -0.89 4.96
N GLU A 187 -10.72 -1.95 4.20
CA GLU A 187 -10.83 -1.88 2.74
C GLU A 187 -11.97 -0.95 2.31
N GLU A 188 -13.13 -1.01 2.97
CA GLU A 188 -14.26 -0.12 2.68
C GLU A 188 -13.97 1.34 3.05
N ILE A 189 -13.28 1.59 4.18
CA ILE A 189 -12.79 2.93 4.54
C ILE A 189 -11.85 3.46 3.45
N GLY A 190 -10.91 2.63 3.01
CA GLY A 190 -10.01 2.95 1.91
C GLY A 190 -10.77 3.31 0.64
N ARG A 191 -11.79 2.51 0.28
CA ARG A 191 -12.67 2.77 -0.86
C ARG A 191 -13.42 4.09 -0.72
N MET A 192 -14.13 4.31 0.39
CA MET A 192 -14.91 5.54 0.64
C MET A 192 -14.02 6.77 0.58
N TRP A 193 -12.82 6.71 1.18
CA TRP A 193 -11.85 7.80 1.12
C TRP A 193 -11.36 8.03 -0.31
N HIS A 194 -11.00 6.96 -1.01
CA HIS A 194 -10.57 7.00 -2.40
C HIS A 194 -11.65 7.58 -3.32
N CYS A 195 -12.93 7.27 -3.08
CA CYS A 195 -14.09 7.81 -3.80
C CYS A 195 -14.52 9.22 -3.35
N GLY A 196 -13.89 9.79 -2.32
CA GLY A 196 -14.29 11.09 -1.75
C GLY A 196 -15.63 11.08 -1.02
N GLU A 197 -16.14 9.90 -0.66
CA GLU A 197 -17.36 9.71 0.14
C GLU A 197 -17.13 10.10 1.61
N ILE A 198 -15.88 9.94 2.10
CA ILE A 198 -15.45 10.40 3.41
C ILE A 198 -14.23 11.33 3.28
N THR A 199 -14.10 12.21 4.25
CA THR A 199 -12.97 13.13 4.41
C THR A 199 -11.73 12.43 4.97
N VAL A 200 -10.57 13.09 4.86
CA VAL A 200 -9.32 12.63 5.51
C VAL A 200 -9.50 12.53 7.04
N SER A 201 -10.26 13.44 7.66
CA SER A 201 -10.52 13.37 9.10
C SER A 201 -11.31 12.13 9.52
N GLU A 202 -12.27 11.71 8.71
CA GLU A 202 -13.08 10.51 8.97
C GLU A 202 -12.27 9.23 8.73
N GLU A 203 -11.44 9.19 7.69
CA GLU A 203 -10.49 8.10 7.46
C GLU A 203 -9.51 7.98 8.63
N HIS A 204 -8.86 9.08 9.05
CA HIS A 204 -7.96 9.08 10.20
C HIS A 204 -8.66 8.63 11.49
N LEU A 205 -9.91 9.04 11.72
CA LEU A 205 -10.70 8.61 12.87
C LEU A 205 -10.90 7.09 12.86
N ALA A 206 -11.24 6.52 11.70
CA ALA A 206 -11.43 5.09 11.54
C ALA A 206 -10.12 4.31 11.71
N THR A 207 -9.04 4.78 11.09
CA THR A 207 -7.72 4.16 11.20
C THR A 207 -7.20 4.20 12.63
N ALA A 208 -7.30 5.34 13.32
CA ALA A 208 -6.88 5.46 14.72
C ALA A 208 -7.73 4.57 15.66
N THR A 209 -9.04 4.50 15.42
CA THR A 209 -9.94 3.64 16.19
C THR A 209 -9.64 2.17 15.99
N THR A 210 -9.39 1.76 14.75
CA THR A 210 -9.00 0.39 14.38
C THR A 210 -7.68 0.02 15.03
N ARG A 211 -6.67 0.89 14.97
CA ARG A 211 -5.34 0.63 15.55
C ARG A 211 -5.41 0.37 17.07
N ILE A 212 -6.19 1.15 17.81
CA ILE A 212 -6.42 0.92 19.25
C ILE A 212 -7.11 -0.44 19.46
N LEU A 213 -8.13 -0.72 18.65
CA LEU A 213 -8.89 -1.96 18.77
C LEU A 213 -8.03 -3.21 18.50
N LEU A 214 -7.15 -3.18 17.51
CA LEU A 214 -6.24 -4.30 17.19
C LEU A 214 -5.41 -4.67 18.42
N ALA A 215 -4.79 -3.69 19.08
CA ALA A 215 -4.02 -3.92 20.29
C ALA A 215 -4.88 -4.49 21.44
N GLN A 216 -6.11 -4.01 21.62
CA GLN A 216 -7.02 -4.49 22.67
C GLN A 216 -7.53 -5.92 22.41
N LEU A 217 -7.73 -6.30 21.16
CA LEU A 217 -8.14 -7.64 20.76
C LEU A 217 -6.95 -8.62 20.87
N ALA A 218 -5.77 -8.22 20.41
CA ALA A 218 -4.55 -9.03 20.54
C ALA A 218 -4.26 -9.38 22.01
N ALA A 219 -4.43 -8.43 22.93
CA ALA A 219 -4.24 -8.65 24.37
C ALA A 219 -5.23 -9.66 25.00
N GLN A 220 -6.34 -9.97 24.34
CA GLN A 220 -7.32 -10.96 24.81
C GLN A 220 -7.10 -12.35 24.18
N ALA A 221 -6.23 -12.45 23.17
CA ALA A 221 -6.00 -13.68 22.48
C ALA A 221 -4.99 -14.57 23.24
N THR A 222 -5.12 -15.88 23.04
CA THR A 222 -4.11 -16.84 23.50
C THR A 222 -3.32 -17.32 22.29
N PRO A 223 -2.03 -16.97 22.16
CA PRO A 223 -1.22 -17.42 21.04
C PRO A 223 -0.91 -18.92 21.13
N ALA A 224 -0.63 -19.54 19.99
CA ALA A 224 -0.08 -20.88 19.93
C ALA A 224 1.31 -20.93 20.60
N PRO A 225 1.77 -22.12 21.05
CA PRO A 225 3.12 -22.26 21.59
C PRO A 225 4.18 -21.75 20.62
N ALA A 226 5.19 -21.05 21.17
CA ALA A 226 6.25 -20.46 20.37
C ALA A 226 6.86 -21.49 19.41
N ASN A 227 6.87 -21.20 18.11
CA ASN A 227 7.31 -22.13 17.06
C ASN A 227 8.80 -21.98 16.71
N GLY A 228 9.50 -21.05 17.38
CA GLY A 228 10.94 -20.82 17.25
C GLY A 228 11.36 -20.08 15.97
N LYS A 229 10.41 -19.45 15.25
CA LYS A 229 10.67 -18.64 14.06
C LYS A 229 10.42 -17.16 14.35
N THR A 230 11.18 -16.29 13.70
CA THR A 230 11.05 -14.82 13.81
C THR A 230 10.61 -14.20 12.50
N VAL A 231 9.64 -13.29 12.56
CA VAL A 231 9.20 -12.48 11.42
C VAL A 231 9.34 -10.99 11.74
N LEU A 232 9.90 -10.22 10.79
CA LEU A 232 9.80 -8.76 10.76
C LEU A 232 8.67 -8.36 9.82
N LEU A 233 7.83 -7.43 10.27
CA LEU A 233 6.76 -6.87 9.46
C LEU A 233 6.86 -5.34 9.45
N THR A 234 6.65 -4.77 8.27
CA THR A 234 6.69 -3.32 8.06
C THR A 234 5.99 -2.94 6.76
N THR A 235 5.91 -1.65 6.50
CA THR A 235 5.68 -1.11 5.16
C THR A 235 6.99 -0.56 4.59
N VAL A 236 7.10 -0.55 3.26
CA VAL A 236 8.27 0.03 2.59
C VAL A 236 8.34 1.55 2.74
N VAL A 237 9.53 2.12 2.57
CA VAL A 237 9.74 3.58 2.60
C VAL A 237 8.77 4.33 1.68
N GLY A 238 8.21 5.43 2.18
CA GLY A 238 7.14 6.24 1.61
C GLY A 238 5.71 5.75 1.91
N ASN A 239 5.54 4.49 2.32
CA ASN A 239 4.20 3.90 2.47
C ASN A 239 3.70 3.98 3.93
N GLN A 240 2.80 4.90 4.24
CA GLN A 240 2.21 5.04 5.59
C GLN A 240 0.99 4.12 5.86
N HIS A 241 0.48 3.44 4.85
CA HIS A 241 -0.71 2.57 4.96
C HIS A 241 -0.33 1.21 5.56
N ASP A 242 -0.59 1.03 6.86
CA ASP A 242 0.05 -0.02 7.67
C ASP A 242 -0.93 -0.98 8.38
N LEU A 243 -2.23 -0.65 8.45
CA LEU A 243 -3.22 -1.44 9.20
C LEU A 243 -3.22 -2.93 8.84
N GLY A 244 -3.23 -3.27 7.54
CA GLY A 244 -3.22 -4.66 7.09
C GLY A 244 -1.95 -5.41 7.50
N ALA A 245 -0.80 -4.71 7.51
CA ALA A 245 0.47 -5.29 7.94
C ALA A 245 0.51 -5.50 9.46
N GLN A 246 -0.05 -4.57 10.22
CA GLN A 246 -0.21 -4.70 11.68
C GLN A 246 -1.16 -5.87 12.03
N MET A 247 -2.27 -6.03 11.32
CA MET A 247 -3.16 -7.19 11.48
C MET A 247 -2.41 -8.50 11.22
N LEU A 248 -1.66 -8.57 10.12
CA LEU A 248 -0.83 -9.74 9.79
C LEU A 248 0.22 -10.02 10.89
N ALA A 249 0.83 -8.97 11.46
CA ALA A 249 1.79 -9.13 12.55
C ALA A 249 1.17 -9.81 13.76
N HIS A 250 -0.05 -9.44 14.15
CA HIS A 250 -0.76 -10.13 15.21
C HIS A 250 -1.15 -11.55 14.83
N LEU A 251 -1.53 -11.83 13.57
CA LEU A 251 -1.81 -13.21 13.14
C LEU A 251 -0.58 -14.11 13.24
N PHE A 252 0.61 -13.61 12.94
CA PHE A 252 1.86 -14.34 13.17
C PHE A 252 2.11 -14.62 14.66
N GLU A 253 1.86 -13.63 15.52
CA GLU A 253 1.96 -13.80 16.97
C GLU A 253 1.00 -14.89 17.48
N LEU A 254 -0.25 -14.90 16.98
CA LEU A 254 -1.24 -15.94 17.30
C LEU A 254 -0.81 -17.33 16.83
N ASP A 255 -0.03 -17.42 15.75
CA ASP A 255 0.53 -18.67 15.22
C ASP A 255 1.85 -19.09 15.93
N GLY A 256 2.24 -18.38 16.99
CA GLY A 256 3.40 -18.70 17.81
C GLY A 256 4.73 -18.23 17.23
N TRP A 257 4.73 -17.37 16.21
CA TRP A 257 5.95 -16.73 15.75
C TRP A 257 6.41 -15.65 16.73
N ARG A 258 7.72 -15.41 16.81
CA ARG A 258 8.24 -14.14 17.34
C ARG A 258 7.98 -13.06 16.29
N SER A 259 6.84 -12.38 16.43
CA SER A 259 6.38 -11.35 15.51
C SER A 259 6.87 -9.96 15.93
N LEU A 260 7.63 -9.30 15.07
CA LEU A 260 8.20 -7.98 15.32
C LEU A 260 7.62 -6.98 14.31
N TRP A 261 6.66 -6.19 14.78
CA TRP A 261 6.07 -5.08 14.02
C TRP A 261 6.93 -3.83 14.18
N LEU A 262 7.53 -3.35 13.09
CA LEU A 262 8.44 -2.20 13.11
C LEU A 262 7.74 -0.86 12.90
N GLY A 263 6.45 -0.87 12.59
CA GLY A 263 5.75 0.31 12.11
C GLY A 263 5.97 0.55 10.60
N PRO A 264 5.41 1.65 10.08
CA PRO A 264 5.53 1.99 8.67
C PRO A 264 6.83 2.71 8.31
N ASP A 265 7.09 2.78 7.00
CA ASP A 265 8.03 3.72 6.37
C ASP A 265 9.48 3.55 6.85
N ILE A 266 9.98 2.32 6.76
CA ILE A 266 11.34 2.01 7.21
C ILE A 266 12.31 1.99 6.01
N PRO A 267 13.47 2.68 6.09
CA PRO A 267 14.48 2.66 5.05
C PRO A 267 15.06 1.25 4.77
N PRO A 268 15.46 0.95 3.51
CA PRO A 268 16.04 -0.34 3.13
C PRO A 268 17.25 -0.79 3.98
N GLU A 269 18.15 0.14 4.29
CA GLU A 269 19.37 -0.11 5.07
C GLU A 269 19.07 -0.52 6.51
N ASP A 270 18.14 0.16 7.16
CA ASP A 270 17.71 -0.14 8.53
C ASP A 270 16.96 -1.46 8.59
N LEU A 271 16.15 -1.77 7.56
CA LEU A 271 15.49 -3.08 7.45
C LEU A 271 16.49 -4.22 7.28
N ALA A 272 17.51 -4.05 6.43
CA ALA A 272 18.54 -5.06 6.27
C ALA A 272 19.32 -5.29 7.59
N ALA A 273 19.67 -4.21 8.30
CA ALA A 273 20.30 -4.31 9.61
C ALA A 273 19.40 -5.01 10.64
N ALA A 274 18.10 -4.70 10.66
CA ALA A 274 17.12 -5.35 11.55
C ALA A 274 16.97 -6.84 11.23
N VAL A 275 16.95 -7.23 9.96
CA VAL A 275 16.89 -8.64 9.54
C VAL A 275 18.07 -9.43 10.11
N GLU A 276 19.27 -8.85 10.07
CA GLU A 276 20.48 -9.44 10.66
C GLU A 276 20.41 -9.50 12.19
N PHE A 277 20.12 -8.37 12.83
CA PHE A 277 20.12 -8.23 14.28
C PHE A 277 19.08 -9.12 14.98
N PHE A 278 17.84 -9.09 14.48
CA PHE A 278 16.77 -9.96 14.98
C PHE A 278 16.81 -11.35 14.38
N GLU A 279 17.83 -11.61 13.55
CA GLU A 279 18.16 -12.97 13.14
C GLU A 279 16.97 -13.62 12.42
N SER A 280 16.28 -12.82 11.61
CA SER A 280 14.91 -13.09 11.18
C SER A 280 14.82 -14.25 10.20
N ASP A 281 13.71 -14.98 10.23
CA ASP A 281 13.41 -16.04 9.26
C ASP A 281 12.58 -15.50 8.08
N LEU A 282 11.79 -14.47 8.34
CA LEU A 282 10.87 -13.90 7.38
C LEU A 282 10.88 -12.37 7.49
N LEU A 283 10.88 -11.69 6.35
CA LEU A 283 10.55 -10.29 6.22
C LEU A 283 9.25 -10.17 5.40
N ALA A 284 8.20 -9.65 6.00
CA ALA A 284 6.93 -9.36 5.31
C ALA A 284 6.83 -7.85 5.05
N LEU A 285 6.81 -7.48 3.77
CA LEU A 285 6.70 -6.11 3.29
C LEU A 285 5.27 -5.86 2.80
N SER A 286 4.63 -4.82 3.33
CA SER A 286 3.36 -4.32 2.82
C SER A 286 3.54 -3.06 1.97
N VAL A 287 2.80 -2.99 0.87
CA VAL A 287 2.74 -1.82 -0.01
C VAL A 287 1.31 -1.60 -0.50
N ALA A 288 0.77 -0.41 -0.22
CA ALA A 288 -0.60 -0.07 -0.58
C ALA A 288 -0.71 0.65 -1.94
N LEU A 289 0.29 1.48 -2.27
CA LEU A 289 0.29 2.29 -3.48
C LEU A 289 1.35 1.80 -4.48
N THR A 290 0.96 1.73 -5.75
CA THR A 290 1.83 1.26 -6.84
C THR A 290 3.10 2.10 -6.97
N LEU A 291 3.03 3.40 -6.64
CA LEU A 291 4.19 4.30 -6.67
C LEU A 291 5.35 3.85 -5.75
N HIS A 292 5.07 3.02 -4.74
CA HIS A 292 6.08 2.49 -3.81
C HIS A 292 6.60 1.10 -4.19
N LEU A 293 6.19 0.51 -5.31
CA LEU A 293 6.74 -0.77 -5.77
C LEU A 293 8.28 -0.73 -5.97
N PRO A 294 8.89 0.36 -6.48
CA PRO A 294 10.35 0.47 -6.51
C PRO A 294 11.01 0.34 -5.13
N SER A 295 10.36 0.81 -4.05
CA SER A 295 10.86 0.66 -2.68
C SER A 295 10.92 -0.81 -2.25
N VAL A 296 9.93 -1.64 -2.63
CA VAL A 296 9.95 -3.09 -2.38
C VAL A 296 11.18 -3.74 -3.04
N ARG A 297 11.47 -3.34 -4.29
CA ARG A 297 12.66 -3.80 -5.03
C ARG A 297 13.95 -3.40 -4.33
N ALA A 298 14.06 -2.14 -3.93
CA ALA A 298 15.23 -1.61 -3.25
C ALA A 298 15.48 -2.34 -1.92
N THR A 299 14.44 -2.48 -1.09
CA THR A 299 14.52 -3.21 0.19
C THR A 299 14.89 -4.67 -0.02
N SER A 300 14.24 -5.37 -0.96
CA SER A 300 14.57 -6.77 -1.25
C SER A 300 16.02 -6.91 -1.70
N ALA A 301 16.49 -6.06 -2.62
CA ALA A 301 17.87 -6.08 -3.07
C ALA A 301 18.87 -5.77 -1.94
N MET A 302 18.54 -4.87 -1.01
CA MET A 302 19.39 -4.55 0.14
C MET A 302 19.50 -5.75 1.10
N VAL A 303 18.36 -6.36 1.46
CA VAL A 303 18.32 -7.56 2.32
C VAL A 303 19.10 -8.72 1.70
N ARG A 304 18.98 -8.92 0.39
CA ARG A 304 19.71 -9.98 -0.33
C ARG A 304 21.23 -9.81 -0.31
N ARG A 305 21.75 -8.59 -0.12
CA ARG A 305 23.20 -8.33 0.01
C ARG A 305 23.74 -8.60 1.42
N GLY A 306 22.86 -8.73 2.41
CA GLY A 306 23.22 -9.07 3.79
C GLY A 306 23.74 -10.50 3.94
N THR A 307 24.39 -10.78 5.07
CA THR A 307 24.93 -12.11 5.40
C THR A 307 23.86 -13.19 5.49
N ARG A 308 22.63 -12.83 5.85
CA ARG A 308 21.46 -13.72 5.90
C ARG A 308 20.58 -13.61 4.65
N GLY A 309 21.00 -12.86 3.63
CA GLY A 309 20.20 -12.57 2.44
C GLY A 309 19.73 -13.80 1.68
N GLY A 310 20.54 -14.87 1.66
CA GLY A 310 20.17 -16.16 1.04
C GLY A 310 19.25 -17.04 1.89
N ASP A 311 19.20 -16.79 3.21
CA ASP A 311 18.41 -17.59 4.14
C ASP A 311 17.03 -17.00 4.39
N VAL A 312 16.90 -15.67 4.45
CA VAL A 312 15.66 -14.96 4.81
C VAL A 312 14.61 -15.10 3.72
N VAL A 313 13.38 -15.46 4.10
CA VAL A 313 12.25 -15.43 3.17
C VAL A 313 11.71 -14.00 3.13
N ILE A 314 11.45 -13.46 1.94
CA ILE A 314 10.83 -12.15 1.74
C ILE A 314 9.45 -12.36 1.14
N LEU A 315 8.40 -11.91 1.84
CA LEU A 315 7.06 -11.82 1.28
C LEU A 315 6.72 -10.36 1.00
N ALA A 316 6.11 -10.10 -0.16
CA ALA A 316 5.63 -8.77 -0.51
C ALA A 316 4.13 -8.85 -0.81
N GLY A 317 3.33 -8.04 -0.12
CA GLY A 317 1.87 -7.99 -0.25
C GLY A 317 1.32 -6.58 -0.11
N GLY A 318 0.01 -6.48 0.14
CA GLY A 318 -0.73 -5.22 0.13
C GLY A 318 -1.40 -4.95 -1.22
N SER A 319 -2.29 -3.95 -1.25
CA SER A 319 -3.18 -3.68 -2.38
C SER A 319 -2.46 -3.40 -3.70
N ALA A 320 -1.24 -2.86 -3.66
CA ALA A 320 -0.47 -2.60 -4.88
C ALA A 320 0.07 -3.87 -5.56
N ILE A 321 0.22 -4.97 -4.81
CA ILE A 321 0.66 -6.27 -5.33
C ILE A 321 -0.52 -7.20 -5.56
N GLY A 322 -1.53 -7.16 -4.68
CA GLY A 322 -2.79 -7.91 -4.86
C GLY A 322 -2.61 -9.43 -4.97
N GLY A 323 -1.59 -10.01 -4.32
CA GLY A 323 -1.29 -11.44 -4.40
C GLY A 323 -0.54 -11.88 -5.67
N ASP A 324 -0.17 -10.95 -6.53
CA ASP A 324 0.53 -11.23 -7.79
C ASP A 324 1.95 -11.75 -7.56
N LYS A 325 2.12 -13.07 -7.75
CA LYS A 325 3.38 -13.77 -7.52
C LYS A 325 4.46 -13.38 -8.53
N GLU A 326 4.08 -13.08 -9.78
CA GLU A 326 5.04 -12.68 -10.81
C GLU A 326 5.58 -11.29 -10.51
N LEU A 327 4.71 -10.35 -10.13
CA LEU A 327 5.12 -9.01 -9.70
C LEU A 327 6.02 -9.08 -8.46
N ALA A 328 5.65 -9.86 -7.45
CA ALA A 328 6.48 -10.01 -6.25
C ALA A 328 7.87 -10.60 -6.57
N ALA A 329 7.93 -11.62 -7.43
CA ALA A 329 9.20 -12.19 -7.89
C ALA A 329 10.04 -11.17 -8.67
N GLN A 330 9.42 -10.36 -9.53
CA GLN A 330 10.10 -9.27 -10.23
C GLN A 330 10.71 -8.25 -9.28
N LEU A 331 10.08 -8.02 -8.12
CA LEU A 331 10.56 -7.11 -7.07
C LEU A 331 11.58 -7.77 -6.12
N GLY A 332 11.94 -9.03 -6.33
CA GLY A 332 12.95 -9.75 -5.52
C GLY A 332 12.41 -10.42 -4.26
N ALA A 333 11.08 -10.49 -4.10
CA ALA A 333 10.43 -11.27 -3.05
C ALA A 333 10.26 -12.75 -3.45
N ASP A 334 10.18 -13.63 -2.47
CA ASP A 334 10.00 -15.07 -2.65
C ASP A 334 8.52 -15.47 -2.82
N GLY A 335 7.60 -14.56 -2.53
CA GLY A 335 6.18 -14.80 -2.74
C GLY A 335 5.27 -13.62 -2.39
N SER A 336 4.01 -13.79 -2.76
CA SER A 336 2.89 -12.92 -2.41
C SER A 336 1.65 -13.75 -2.11
N ALA A 337 0.71 -13.14 -1.41
CA ALA A 337 -0.58 -13.71 -1.06
C ALA A 337 -1.66 -12.62 -1.15
N GLU A 338 -2.90 -13.04 -1.45
CA GLU A 338 -4.04 -12.14 -1.63
C GLU A 338 -4.53 -11.55 -0.31
N ASN A 339 -4.42 -12.31 0.78
CA ASN A 339 -4.89 -11.90 2.10
C ASN A 339 -3.94 -12.39 3.21
N ALA A 340 -4.20 -11.93 4.44
CA ALA A 340 -3.34 -12.18 5.58
C ALA A 340 -3.29 -13.68 5.99
N ILE A 341 -4.36 -14.44 5.78
CA ILE A 341 -4.39 -15.88 6.07
C ILE A 341 -3.50 -16.65 5.11
N ASP A 342 -3.60 -16.35 3.81
CA ASP A 342 -2.79 -16.97 2.79
C ASP A 342 -1.31 -16.57 2.93
N ALA A 343 -1.03 -15.33 3.37
CA ALA A 343 0.31 -14.88 3.68
C ALA A 343 0.95 -15.68 4.82
N LEU A 344 0.20 -15.89 5.92
CA LEU A 344 0.64 -16.71 7.05
C LEU A 344 0.87 -18.18 6.64
N ALA A 345 -0.06 -18.76 5.86
CA ALA A 345 0.07 -20.12 5.36
C ALA A 345 1.29 -20.28 4.44
N LEU A 346 1.50 -19.32 3.53
CA LEU A 346 2.67 -19.26 2.65
C LEU A 346 3.97 -19.16 3.44
N ALA A 347 4.03 -18.27 4.43
CA ALA A 347 5.17 -18.11 5.32
C ALA A 347 5.52 -19.41 6.05
N ASN A 348 4.51 -20.09 6.62
CA ASN A 348 4.70 -21.36 7.31
C ASN A 348 5.27 -22.43 6.40
N ARG A 349 4.82 -22.50 5.14
CA ARG A 349 5.35 -23.43 4.13
C ARG A 349 6.79 -23.10 3.75
N LEU A 350 7.09 -21.84 3.43
CA LEU A 350 8.42 -21.42 2.99
C LEU A 350 9.47 -21.52 4.11
N CYS A 351 9.06 -21.37 5.36
CA CYS A 351 9.96 -21.46 6.53
C CYS A 351 9.93 -22.83 7.22
N ALA A 352 9.29 -23.86 6.65
CA ALA A 352 9.13 -25.17 7.29
C ALA A 352 10.48 -25.89 7.56
N GLY A 353 11.50 -25.65 6.74
CA GLY A 353 12.83 -26.27 6.87
C GLY A 353 13.82 -25.56 7.80
N LYS A 354 13.44 -24.42 8.39
CA LYS A 354 14.35 -23.63 9.24
C LYS A 354 14.38 -24.19 10.66
N LYS A 355 15.59 -24.39 11.20
CA LYS A 355 15.78 -24.94 12.55
C LYS A 355 15.11 -24.06 13.60
N ARG A 356 14.36 -24.69 14.50
CA ARG A 356 13.76 -24.07 15.68
C ARG A 356 14.87 -23.47 16.53
N ARG A 357 14.85 -22.15 16.74
CA ARG A 357 15.75 -21.52 17.71
C ARG A 357 15.10 -21.56 19.08
N GLU A 358 15.87 -21.90 20.10
CA GLU A 358 15.42 -21.75 21.49
C GLU A 358 15.16 -20.26 21.74
N ALA A 359 14.00 -19.94 22.30
CA ALA A 359 13.71 -18.56 22.66
C ALA A 359 14.76 -18.09 23.69
N PRO A 360 15.28 -16.86 23.59
CA PRO A 360 16.15 -16.33 24.63
C PRO A 360 15.40 -16.41 25.97
N ASP A 361 16.04 -17.03 26.96
CA ASP A 361 15.48 -17.29 28.26
C ASP A 361 15.01 -15.95 28.87
N ALA A 362 13.70 -15.80 29.08
CA ALA A 362 13.10 -14.58 29.63
C ALA A 362 13.30 -14.49 31.15
N SER A 363 14.41 -15.02 31.65
CA SER A 363 14.87 -14.81 33.02
C SER A 363 15.45 -13.40 33.14
N CYS A 364 14.57 -12.40 33.15
CA CYS A 364 14.92 -11.11 33.73
C CYS A 364 15.28 -11.34 35.20
N GLY A 365 16.59 -11.38 35.48
CA GLY A 365 17.12 -11.22 36.82
C GLY A 365 16.60 -9.90 37.38
N GLY A 366 15.75 -9.97 38.40
CA GLY A 366 15.35 -8.80 39.16
C GLY A 366 16.52 -8.24 39.96
N PRO A 367 16.58 -6.92 40.14
CA PRO A 367 17.02 -6.34 41.40
C PRO A 367 15.87 -6.31 42.43
#